data_AF-A0A5K1HP10-F1
#
_entry.id   AF-A0A5K1HP10-F1
#
_cell.length_a   1.000
_cell.length_b   1.000
_cell.length_c   1.000
_cell.angle_alpha   90.00
_cell.angle_beta   90.00
_cell.angle_gamma   90.00
#
_symmetry.space_group_name_H-M   'P 1'
#
loop_
_entity.id
_entity.type
_entity.pdbx_description
1 polymer ?
#
loop_
_entity_poly.entity_id
_entity_poly.type
_entity_poly.pdbx_seq_one_letter_code
_entity_poly.pdbx_strand_id
1 'polypeptide(L)'
;LGGRPWGEVVDTFPYFVSGVLHLISSAVLGFGGIYHALLGPETLEESFPFFGYVWKDRNKMTTILGIHLILLGLGAFLLVFKALYFGGVYDTWAPGGGDVRRITNLTLSP
;
A
#
# COMPACT_ATOMS: atom_id res chain seq x y z
N LEU A 1 8.13 8.80 10.69
CA LEU A 1 9.38 8.88 9.91
C LEU A 1 9.94 10.27 10.14
N GLY A 2 11.25 10.41 10.39
CA GLY A 2 11.92 11.72 10.47
C GLY A 2 11.52 12.62 11.65
N GLY A 3 10.75 12.11 12.62
CA GLY A 3 10.23 12.87 13.75
C GLY A 3 10.82 12.40 15.09
N ARG A 4 10.96 13.33 16.03
CA ARG A 4 11.42 13.13 17.42
C ARG A 4 10.35 13.60 18.43
N PRO A 5 10.61 13.61 19.76
CA PRO A 5 9.65 14.11 20.73
C PRO A 5 9.04 15.46 20.32
N TRP A 6 7.76 15.62 20.57
CA TRP A 6 6.93 16.77 20.20
C TRP A 6 6.68 16.96 18.70
N GLY A 7 7.05 15.98 17.87
CA GLY A 7 6.81 16.02 16.43
C GLY A 7 7.80 16.91 15.67
N GLU A 8 8.95 17.21 16.28
CA GLU A 8 10.02 17.95 15.62
C GLU A 8 10.56 17.16 14.42
N VAL A 9 10.69 17.83 13.27
CA VAL A 9 11.30 17.27 12.07
C VAL A 9 12.82 17.30 12.22
N VAL A 10 13.42 16.12 12.25
CA VAL A 10 14.87 15.96 12.44
C VAL A 10 15.58 15.37 11.23
N ASP A 11 14.84 14.75 10.32
CA ASP A 11 15.37 14.18 9.09
C ASP A 11 14.31 14.20 7.99
N THR A 12 14.60 14.94 6.92
CA THR A 12 13.72 15.06 5.75
C THR A 12 14.01 14.03 4.67
N PHE A 13 15.12 13.28 4.77
CA PHE A 13 15.51 12.30 3.76
C PHE A 13 14.45 11.21 3.53
N PRO A 14 13.78 10.64 4.56
CA PRO A 14 12.70 9.67 4.34
C PRO A 14 11.52 10.23 3.54
N TYR A 15 11.23 11.53 3.67
CA TYR A 15 10.18 12.19 2.89
C TYR A 15 10.58 12.32 1.41
N PHE A 16 11.84 12.69 1.17
CA PHE A 16 12.42 12.75 -0.17
C PHE A 16 12.40 11.38 -0.86
N VAL A 17 12.85 10.32 -0.16
CA VAL A 17 12.84 8.94 -0.68
C VAL A 17 11.43 8.51 -1.06
N SER A 18 10.44 8.77 -0.20
CA SER A 18 9.04 8.48 -0.51
C SER A 18 8.61 9.18 -1.81
N GLY A 19 8.90 10.48 -1.95
CA GLY A 19 8.56 11.24 -3.15
C GLY A 19 9.19 10.67 -4.42
N VAL A 20 10.50 10.38 -4.40
CA VAL A 20 11.22 9.84 -5.56
C VAL A 20 10.70 8.46 -5.95
N LEU A 21 10.46 7.57 -4.98
CA LEU A 21 9.93 6.22 -5.25
C LEU A 21 8.56 6.28 -5.93
N HIS A 22 7.65 7.13 -5.45
CA HIS A 22 6.32 7.29 -6.05
C HIS A 22 6.41 7.91 -7.44
N LEU A 23 7.26 8.92 -7.63
CA LEU A 23 7.43 9.59 -8.92
C LEU A 23 7.91 8.61 -9.99
N ILE A 24 8.98 7.85 -9.71
CA ILE A 24 9.52 6.85 -10.66
C ILE A 24 8.48 5.75 -10.91
N SER A 25 7.83 5.24 -9.87
CA SER A 25 6.79 4.19 -10.02
C SER A 25 5.63 4.66 -10.90
N SER A 26 5.23 5.92 -10.78
CA SER A 26 4.15 6.49 -11.59
C SER A 26 4.46 6.52 -13.09
N ALA A 27 5.73 6.72 -13.47
CA ALA A 27 6.15 6.66 -14.86
C ALA A 27 5.99 5.24 -15.45
N VAL A 28 6.33 4.21 -14.67
CA VAL A 28 6.15 2.80 -15.08
C VAL A 28 4.67 2.45 -15.23
N LEU A 29 3.83 2.87 -14.27
CA LEU A 29 2.37 2.68 -14.35
C LEU A 29 1.77 3.42 -15.54
N GLY A 30 2.19 4.66 -15.79
CA GLY A 30 1.75 5.47 -16.93
C GLY A 30 2.12 4.82 -18.27
N PHE A 31 3.34 4.30 -18.40
CA PHE A 31 3.76 3.57 -19.59
C PHE A 31 2.89 2.33 -19.85
N GLY A 32 2.67 1.50 -18.83
CA GLY A 32 1.77 0.34 -18.95
C GLY A 32 0.35 0.73 -19.33
N GLY A 33 -0.17 1.82 -18.75
CA GLY A 33 -1.48 2.36 -19.09
C GLY A 33 -1.60 2.80 -20.56
N ILE A 34 -0.62 3.56 -21.07
CA ILE A 34 -0.58 4.00 -22.47
C ILE A 34 -0.52 2.80 -23.42
N TYR A 35 0.34 1.82 -23.10
CA TYR A 35 0.45 0.59 -23.90
C TYR A 35 -0.90 -0.14 -23.98
N HIS A 36 -1.53 -0.42 -22.83
CA HIS A 36 -2.80 -1.14 -22.80
C HIS A 36 -3.98 -0.35 -23.40
N ALA A 37 -3.91 0.97 -23.43
CA ALA A 37 -4.96 1.81 -24.02
C ALA A 37 -4.83 2.00 -25.54
N LEU A 38 -3.62 2.00 -26.10
CA LEU A 38 -3.38 2.37 -27.51
C LEU A 38 -2.80 1.25 -28.38
N LEU A 39 -2.05 0.32 -27.81
CA LEU A 39 -1.28 -0.69 -28.56
C LEU A 39 -1.65 -2.13 -28.20
N GLY A 40 -2.14 -2.35 -26.98
CA GLY A 40 -2.61 -3.65 -26.52
C GLY A 40 -3.87 -4.12 -27.22
N PRO A 41 -4.23 -5.41 -27.07
CA PRO A 41 -5.47 -5.95 -27.63
C PRO A 41 -6.70 -5.30 -26.98
N GLU A 42 -7.74 -5.04 -27.77
CA GLU A 42 -8.99 -4.42 -27.30
C GLU A 42 -9.76 -5.31 -26.32
N THR A 43 -9.63 -6.63 -26.47
CA THR A 43 -10.26 -7.66 -25.62
C THR A 43 -9.22 -8.70 -25.21
N LEU A 44 -9.43 -9.35 -24.06
CA LEU A 44 -8.47 -10.28 -23.47
C LEU A 44 -8.99 -11.72 -23.43
N GLU A 45 -10.27 -11.93 -23.73
CA GLU A 45 -10.98 -13.19 -23.58
C GLU A 45 -10.41 -14.32 -24.44
N GLU A 46 -9.98 -14.00 -25.67
CA GLU A 46 -9.46 -14.98 -26.62
C GLU A 46 -7.96 -15.23 -26.44
N SER A 47 -7.18 -14.17 -26.22
CA SER A 47 -5.72 -14.25 -26.15
C SER A 47 -5.21 -14.59 -24.73
N PHE A 48 -5.93 -14.16 -23.70
CA PHE A 48 -5.50 -14.25 -22.29
C PHE A 48 -6.68 -14.58 -21.35
N PRO A 49 -7.19 -15.83 -21.36
CA PRO A 49 -8.42 -16.22 -20.64
C PRO A 49 -8.34 -16.03 -19.12
N PHE A 50 -7.14 -16.02 -18.53
CA PHE A 50 -6.97 -15.69 -17.12
C PHE A 50 -7.32 -14.21 -16.82
N PHE A 51 -6.99 -13.29 -17.71
CA PHE A 51 -7.24 -11.85 -17.54
C PHE A 51 -8.58 -11.38 -18.14
N GLY A 52 -9.09 -12.06 -19.17
CA GLY A 52 -10.42 -11.77 -19.75
C GLY A 52 -11.58 -12.04 -18.78
N TYR A 53 -12.65 -11.27 -18.87
CA TYR A 53 -13.84 -11.45 -18.04
C TYR A 53 -15.11 -10.92 -18.71
N VAL A 54 -16.25 -11.52 -18.39
CA VAL A 54 -17.58 -11.01 -18.76
C VAL A 54 -18.31 -10.61 -17.49
N TRP A 55 -18.96 -9.44 -17.47
CA TRP A 55 -19.65 -8.90 -16.29
C TRP A 55 -20.70 -9.84 -15.66
N LYS A 56 -21.27 -10.75 -16.46
CA LYS A 56 -22.26 -11.73 -16.00
C LYS A 56 -21.64 -12.93 -15.30
N ASP A 57 -20.34 -13.16 -15.45
CA ASP A 57 -19.63 -14.24 -14.77
C ASP A 57 -19.40 -13.89 -13.30
N ARG A 58 -20.31 -14.37 -12.44
CA ARG A 58 -20.25 -14.13 -11.00
C ARG A 58 -18.98 -14.69 -10.38
N ASN A 59 -18.49 -15.84 -10.84
CA ASN A 59 -17.32 -16.48 -10.27
C ASN A 59 -16.06 -15.69 -10.58
N LYS A 60 -15.93 -15.17 -11.81
CA LYS A 60 -14.80 -14.31 -12.18
C LYS A 60 -14.81 -13.00 -11.39
N MET A 61 -15.99 -12.39 -11.20
CA MET A 61 -16.12 -11.17 -10.40
C MET A 61 -15.70 -11.38 -8.94
N THR A 62 -16.17 -12.47 -8.29
CA THR A 62 -15.77 -12.78 -6.90
C THR A 62 -14.30 -13.18 -6.79
N THR A 63 -13.73 -13.81 -7.82
CA THR A 63 -12.29 -14.14 -7.85
C THR A 63 -11.44 -12.88 -7.89
N ILE A 64 -11.77 -11.94 -8.79
CA ILE A 64 -11.08 -10.65 -8.87
C ILE A 64 -11.19 -9.92 -7.53
N LEU A 65 -12.40 -9.84 -6.95
CA LEU A 65 -12.60 -9.23 -5.64
C LEU A 65 -11.75 -9.92 -4.56
N GLY A 66 -11.73 -11.25 -4.51
CA GLY A 66 -10.95 -12.02 -3.53
C GLY A 66 -9.45 -11.73 -3.60
N ILE A 67 -8.89 -11.63 -4.80
CA ILE A 67 -7.49 -11.23 -5.00
C ILE A 67 -7.23 -9.83 -4.43
N HIS A 68 -8.10 -8.86 -4.73
CA HIS A 68 -7.96 -7.50 -4.20
C HIS A 68 -8.09 -7.45 -2.68
N LEU A 69 -8.99 -8.24 -2.08
CA LEU A 69 -9.13 -8.33 -0.63
C LEU A 69 -7.87 -8.89 0.05
N ILE A 70 -7.21 -9.88 -0.56
CA ILE A 70 -5.92 -10.39 -0.06
C ILE A 70 -4.86 -9.28 -0.12
N LEU A 71 -4.76 -8.54 -1.23
CA LEU A 71 -3.81 -7.44 -1.38
C LEU A 71 -4.06 -6.32 -0.36
N LEU A 72 -5.34 -5.98 -0.10
CA LEU A 72 -5.72 -5.02 0.93
C LEU A 72 -5.36 -5.53 2.33
N GLY A 73 -5.59 -6.81 2.62
CA GLY A 73 -5.18 -7.45 3.86
C GLY A 73 -3.67 -7.34 4.07
N LEU A 74 -2.87 -7.65 3.04
CA LEU A 74 -1.41 -7.47 3.08
C LEU A 74 -1.04 -6.00 3.35
N GLY A 75 -1.72 -5.04 2.71
CA GLY A 75 -1.55 -3.61 2.98
C GLY A 75 -1.79 -3.22 4.44
N ALA A 76 -2.84 -3.76 5.06
CA ALA A 76 -3.11 -3.55 6.49
C ALA A 76 -2.00 -4.14 7.37
N PHE A 77 -1.49 -5.33 7.06
CA PHE A 77 -0.37 -5.94 7.77
C PHE A 77 0.94 -5.17 7.63
N LEU A 78 1.19 -4.50 6.49
CA LEU A 78 2.38 -3.63 6.34
C LEU A 78 2.39 -2.51 7.39
N LEU A 79 1.24 -1.93 7.72
CA LEU A 79 1.14 -0.93 8.79
C LEU A 79 1.42 -1.56 10.18
N VAL A 80 0.89 -2.76 10.44
CA VAL A 80 1.17 -3.50 11.68
C VAL A 80 2.67 -3.77 11.81
N PHE A 81 3.32 -4.25 10.76
CA PHE A 81 4.77 -4.46 10.77
C PHE A 81 5.56 -3.16 10.95
N LYS A 82 5.10 -2.04 10.38
CA LYS A 82 5.70 -0.71 10.60
C LYS A 82 5.67 -0.32 12.08
N ALA A 83 4.56 -0.57 12.77
CA ALA A 83 4.37 -0.25 14.18
C ALA A 83 5.14 -1.19 15.13
N LEU A 84 5.23 -2.48 14.80
CA LEU A 84 5.89 -3.50 15.63
C LEU A 84 7.41 -3.50 15.46
N TYR A 85 7.88 -3.57 14.22
CA TYR A 85 9.27 -3.93 13.91
C TYR A 85 10.08 -2.77 13.33
N PHE A 86 9.48 -1.99 12.42
CA PHE A 86 10.21 -0.96 11.67
C PHE A 86 10.16 0.42 12.35
N GLY A 87 10.64 0.50 13.59
CA GLY A 87 10.84 1.77 14.29
C GLY A 87 9.58 2.43 14.86
N GLY A 88 8.40 1.82 14.74
CA GLY A 88 7.20 2.29 15.42
C GLY A 88 6.42 3.37 14.70
N VAL A 89 5.46 3.96 15.40
CA VAL A 89 4.61 5.06 14.92
C VAL A 89 4.63 6.21 15.91
N TYR A 90 4.27 7.40 15.45
CA TYR A 90 4.16 8.57 16.34
C TYR A 90 2.92 8.43 17.22
N ASP A 91 3.10 8.57 18.53
CA ASP A 91 2.04 8.54 19.53
C ASP A 91 1.97 9.90 20.24
N THR A 92 0.90 10.65 20.01
CA THR A 92 0.64 11.94 20.65
C THR A 92 0.37 11.83 22.16
N TRP A 93 0.05 10.62 22.65
CA TRP A 93 -0.29 10.32 24.04
C TRP A 93 0.88 9.68 24.80
N ALA A 94 2.08 9.67 24.22
CA ALA A 94 3.25 9.15 24.90
C ALA A 94 3.47 9.91 26.24
N PRO A 95 3.79 9.20 27.34
CA PRO A 95 4.03 9.84 28.63
C PRO A 95 5.18 10.84 28.55
N GLY A 96 4.94 12.08 28.98
CA GLY A 96 5.93 13.15 28.91
C GLY A 96 5.95 13.94 27.58
N GLY A 97 5.02 13.67 26.67
CA GLY A 97 4.89 14.37 25.39
C GLY A 97 4.89 13.43 24.19
N GLY A 98 4.33 13.86 23.07
CA GLY A 98 4.19 13.00 21.89
C GLY A 98 5.54 12.52 21.35
N ASP A 99 5.68 11.24 21.01
CA ASP A 99 6.95 10.68 20.52
C ASP A 99 6.73 9.45 19.64
N VAL A 100 7.75 9.07 18.86
CA VAL A 100 7.75 7.84 18.08
C VAL A 100 8.06 6.64 18.98
N ARG A 101 7.14 5.67 19.02
CA ARG A 101 7.33 4.43 19.79
C ARG A 101 6.92 3.19 19.03
N ARG A 102 7.60 2.08 19.33
CA ARG A 102 7.17 0.74 18.90
C ARG A 102 5.99 0.30 19.76
N ILE A 103 5.03 -0.35 19.13
CA ILE A 103 3.91 -0.97 19.83
C ILE A 103 4.31 -2.41 20.15
N THR A 104 4.27 -2.80 21.41
CA THR A 104 4.68 -4.15 21.85
C THR A 104 3.51 -4.97 22.38
N ASN A 105 2.53 -4.29 23.00
CA ASN A 105 1.33 -4.91 23.54
C ASN A 105 0.12 -4.46 22.71
N LEU A 106 -0.33 -5.33 21.80
CA LEU A 106 -1.47 -5.08 20.93
C LEU A 106 -2.78 -5.45 21.66
N THR A 107 -3.83 -4.66 21.44
CA THR A 107 -5.19 -5.06 21.83
C THR A 107 -5.68 -6.12 20.87
N LEU A 108 -5.89 -7.34 21.38
CA LEU A 108 -6.37 -8.50 20.61
C LEU A 108 -7.73 -9.03 21.08
N SER A 109 -8.37 -8.35 22.04
CA SER A 109 -9.73 -8.67 22.46
C SER A 109 -10.71 -8.27 21.35
N PRO A 110 -11.53 -9.21 20.84
CA PRO A 110 -12.57 -8.90 19.86
C PRO A 110 -13.74 -8.14 20.48
#